data_AF-A0A1Y6CSF9-F1
#
_entry.id   AF-A0A1Y6CSF9-F1
#
_cell.length_a   1.000
_cell.length_b   1.000
_cell.length_c   1.000
_cell.angle_alpha   90.00
_cell.angle_beta   90.00
_cell.angle_gamma   90.00
#
_symmetry.space_group_name_H-M   'P 1'
#
loop_
_entity.id
_entity.type
_entity.pdbx_description
1 polymer ?
#
loop_
_entity_poly.entity_id
_entity_poly.type
_entity_poly.pdbx_seq_one_letter_code
_entity_poly.pdbx_strand_id
1 'polypeptide(L)'
;MNYMIKRWTELNEFMHTPGVPFSNAECERTIKKLITHRKYSLFYKTAKGAQVGDVIQSLIATCQELGVSPCKYLAWLQGISPRLNSRRKPICLGAIQHKFFLLFFY
;
A
#
# COMPACT_ATOMS: atom_id res chain seq x y z
N MET A 1 -0.67 28.39 21.63
CA MET A 1 0.79 28.59 21.44
C MET A 1 1.68 27.66 22.27
N ASN A 2 1.26 27.15 23.45
CA ASN A 2 2.13 26.30 24.28
C ASN A 2 2.63 24.99 23.64
N TYR A 3 1.88 24.40 22.69
CA TYR A 3 2.28 23.13 22.05
C TYR A 3 3.58 23.26 21.24
N MET A 4 3.68 24.32 20.42
CA MET A 4 4.85 24.54 19.56
C MET A 4 6.10 24.87 20.38
N ILE A 5 5.96 25.68 21.42
CA ILE A 5 7.08 26.08 22.30
C ILE A 5 7.63 24.86 23.04
N LYS A 6 6.76 23.96 23.52
CA LYS A 6 7.18 22.73 24.23
C LYS A 6 7.88 21.70 23.35
N ARG A 7 7.65 21.72 22.03
CA ARG A 7 8.19 20.74 21.06
C ARG A 7 9.16 21.33 20.07
N TRP A 8 9.63 22.55 20.32
CA TRP A 8 10.51 23.28 19.40
C TRP A 8 11.81 22.53 19.11
N THR A 9 12.33 21.80 20.09
CA THR A 9 13.52 20.95 19.95
C THR A 9 13.31 19.81 18.96
N GLU A 10 12.21 19.06 19.10
CA GLU A 10 11.83 17.95 18.21
C GLU A 10 11.53 18.44 16.78
N LEU A 11 10.89 19.61 16.66
CA LEU A 11 10.50 20.18 15.37
C LEU A 11 11.70 20.65 14.53
N ASN A 12 12.85 20.96 15.15
CA ASN A 12 14.07 21.40 14.45
C ASN A 12 15.12 20.30 14.28
N GLU A 13 14.84 19.07 14.68
CA GLU A 13 15.81 17.98 14.69
C GLU A 13 16.32 17.60 13.28
N PHE A 14 15.53 17.92 12.24
CA PHE A 14 15.95 17.79 10.85
C PHE A 14 17.15 18.68 10.48
N MET A 15 17.43 19.76 11.23
CA MET A 15 18.59 20.63 11.00
C MET A 15 19.88 20.04 11.59
N HIS A 16 19.75 19.19 12.61
CA HIS A 16 20.89 18.62 13.34
C HIS A 16 21.30 17.24 12.83
N THR A 17 20.36 16.49 12.24
CA THR A 17 20.61 15.14 11.75
C THR A 17 20.80 15.13 10.22
N PRO A 18 22.00 14.84 9.71
CA PRO A 18 22.23 14.78 8.27
C PRO A 18 21.43 13.62 7.64
N GLY A 19 20.73 13.90 6.54
CA GLY A 19 19.95 12.91 5.78
C GLY A 19 18.46 12.84 6.12
N VAL A 20 17.97 13.62 7.09
CA VAL A 20 16.53 13.72 7.36
C VAL A 20 15.86 14.63 6.33
N PRO A 21 14.80 14.17 5.64
CA PRO A 21 14.08 15.00 4.68
C PRO A 21 13.40 16.17 5.40
N PHE A 22 13.55 17.38 4.85
CA PHE A 22 12.90 18.59 5.37
C PHE A 22 11.37 18.52 5.34
N SER A 23 10.82 17.76 4.40
CA SER A 23 9.37 17.61 4.24
C SER A 23 8.88 16.29 4.84
N ASN A 24 7.74 16.36 5.54
CA ASN A 24 7.04 15.19 6.07
C ASN A 24 6.21 14.44 5.00
N ALA A 25 6.28 14.87 3.74
CA ALA A 25 5.40 14.38 2.68
C ALA A 25 5.53 12.86 2.48
N GLU A 26 6.74 12.31 2.61
CA GLU A 26 6.97 10.87 2.46
C GLU A 26 6.33 10.08 3.60
N CYS A 27 6.58 10.50 4.84
CA CYS A 27 5.99 9.89 6.02
C CYS A 27 4.45 9.97 6.00
N GLU A 28 3.89 11.13 5.62
CA GLU A 28 2.44 11.29 5.47
C GLU A 28 1.86 10.35 4.41
N ARG A 29 2.54 10.19 3.27
CA ARG A 29 2.13 9.22 2.25
C ARG A 29 2.16 7.79 2.79
N THR A 30 3.22 7.39 3.50
CA THR A 30 3.31 6.06 4.12
C THR A 30 2.18 5.83 5.13
N ILE A 31 1.92 6.79 6.01
CA ILE A 31 0.85 6.71 7.02
C ILE A 31 -0.52 6.64 6.33
N LYS A 32 -0.76 7.46 5.30
CA LYS A 32 -2.01 7.47 4.55
C LYS A 32 -2.26 6.13 3.84
N LYS A 33 -1.22 5.51 3.25
CA LYS A 33 -1.30 4.15 2.68
C LYS A 33 -1.74 3.13 3.74
N LEU A 34 -1.16 3.16 4.95
CA LEU A 34 -1.51 2.25 6.05
C LEU A 34 -2.95 2.43 6.55
N ILE A 35 -3.39 3.67 6.76
CA ILE A 35 -4.76 3.99 7.19
C ILE A 35 -5.77 3.52 6.14
N THR A 36 -5.44 3.73 4.86
CA THR A 36 -6.28 3.32 3.73
C THR A 36 -6.40 1.80 3.66
N HIS A 37 -5.29 1.07 3.85
CA HIS A 37 -5.31 -0.39 3.94
C HIS A 37 -6.24 -0.89 5.06
N ARG A 38 -6.17 -0.30 6.26
CA ARG A 38 -7.04 -0.64 7.38
C ARG A 38 -8.52 -0.41 7.05
N LYS A 39 -8.84 0.67 6.33
CA LYS A 39 -10.22 0.94 5.89
C LYS A 39 -10.73 -0.12 4.90
N TYR A 40 -9.88 -0.61 4.00
CA TYR A 40 -10.25 -1.69 3.08
C TYR A 40 -10.43 -3.03 3.78
N SER A 41 -9.68 -3.27 4.87
CA SER A 41 -9.78 -4.51 5.65
C SER A 41 -11.14 -4.70 6.34
N LEU A 42 -11.88 -3.62 6.59
CA LEU A 42 -13.21 -3.66 7.20
C LEU A 42 -14.29 -4.31 6.30
N PHE A 43 -14.03 -4.49 5.00
CA PHE A 43 -15.01 -5.04 4.06
C PHE A 43 -14.86 -6.54 3.80
N TYR A 44 -13.96 -7.23 4.50
CA TYR A 44 -13.80 -8.67 4.34
C TYR A 44 -14.90 -9.46 5.07
N LYS A 45 -15.66 -10.27 4.31
CA LYS A 45 -16.73 -11.12 4.84
C LYS A 45 -16.21 -12.32 5.66
N THR A 46 -14.97 -12.76 5.44
CA THR A 46 -14.37 -13.93 6.11
C THR A 46 -12.92 -13.66 6.46
N ALA A 47 -12.42 -14.25 7.56
CA ALA A 47 -11.02 -14.15 7.98
C ALA A 47 -10.05 -14.67 6.90
N LYS A 48 -10.44 -15.73 6.17
CA LYS A 48 -9.65 -16.26 5.06
C LYS A 48 -9.58 -15.28 3.89
N GLY A 49 -10.68 -14.58 3.60
CA GLY A 49 -10.72 -13.51 2.60
C GLY A 49 -9.82 -12.33 2.96
N ALA A 50 -9.81 -11.95 4.24
CA ALA A 50 -8.92 -10.92 4.76
C ALA A 50 -7.45 -11.29 4.58
N GLN A 51 -7.07 -12.51 4.99
CA GLN A 51 -5.70 -13.00 4.83
C GLN A 51 -5.23 -12.97 3.37
N VAL A 52 -6.09 -13.40 2.42
CA VAL A 52 -5.74 -13.38 0.99
C VAL A 52 -5.67 -11.94 0.46
N GLY A 53 -6.56 -11.06 0.91
CA GLY A 53 -6.55 -9.65 0.55
C GLY A 53 -5.30 -8.93 1.04
N ASP A 54 -4.86 -9.18 2.27
CA ASP A 54 -3.64 -8.61 2.85
C ASP A 54 -2.38 -9.06 2.07
N VAL A 55 -2.33 -10.32 1.64
CA VAL A 55 -1.24 -10.83 0.78
C VAL A 55 -1.23 -10.16 -0.60
N ILE A 56 -2.41 -9.92 -1.18
CA ILE A 56 -2.51 -9.21 -2.46
C ILE A 56 -2.10 -7.74 -2.29
N GLN A 57 -2.49 -7.10 -1.18
CA GLN A 57 -2.12 -5.73 -0.87
C GLN A 57 -0.60 -5.57 -0.73
N SER A 58 0.05 -6.42 0.06
CA SER A 58 1.49 -6.32 0.29
C SER A 58 2.25 -6.48 -1.01
N LEU A 59 1.80 -7.40 -1.88
CA LEU A 59 2.38 -7.59 -3.20
C LEU A 59 2.21 -6.36 -4.11
N ILE A 60 1.01 -5.76 -4.14
CA ILE A 60 0.76 -4.53 -4.90
C ILE A 60 1.66 -3.40 -4.41
N ALA A 61 1.82 -3.25 -3.09
CA ALA A 61 2.69 -2.24 -2.49
C ALA A 61 4.15 -2.44 -2.92
N THR A 62 4.67 -3.68 -2.88
CA THR A 62 6.02 -3.99 -3.36
C THR A 62 6.19 -3.69 -4.86
N CYS A 63 5.20 -4.06 -5.68
CA CYS A 63 5.24 -3.75 -7.11
C CYS A 63 5.28 -2.24 -7.39
N GLN A 64 4.56 -1.43 -6.59
CA GLN A 64 4.57 0.03 -6.71
C GLN A 64 5.95 0.63 -6.38
N GLU A 65 6.58 0.20 -5.28
CA GLU A 65 7.93 0.65 -4.91
C GLU A 65 8.99 0.24 -5.96
N LEU A 66 8.75 -0.87 -6.68
CA LEU A 66 9.60 -1.33 -7.78
C LEU A 66 9.24 -0.73 -9.15
N GLY A 67 8.17 0.08 -9.26
CA GLY A 67 7.68 0.63 -10.53
C GLY A 67 7.12 -0.41 -11.51
N VAL A 68 6.79 -1.62 -11.05
CA VAL A 68 6.26 -2.71 -11.87
C VAL A 68 4.73 -2.72 -11.78
N SER A 69 4.04 -2.90 -12.91
CA SER A 69 2.58 -3.01 -12.90
C SER A 69 2.12 -4.30 -12.18
N PRO A 70 1.33 -4.22 -11.09
CA PRO A 70 0.94 -5.39 -10.31
C PRO A 70 0.16 -6.44 -11.11
N CYS A 71 -0.68 -6.00 -12.06
CA CYS A 71 -1.48 -6.90 -12.89
C CYS A 71 -0.62 -7.79 -13.79
N LYS A 72 0.45 -7.24 -14.40
CA LYS A 72 1.37 -8.03 -15.23
C LYS A 72 2.14 -9.04 -14.38
N TYR A 73 2.53 -8.65 -13.17
CA TYR A 73 3.22 -9.54 -12.23
C TYR A 73 2.33 -10.71 -11.80
N LEU A 74 1.06 -10.44 -11.46
CA LEU A 74 0.10 -11.48 -11.11
C LEU A 74 -0.20 -12.43 -12.27
N ALA A 75 -0.32 -11.90 -13.50
CA ALA A 75 -0.52 -12.72 -14.70
C ALA A 75 0.69 -13.62 -14.99
N TRP A 76 1.91 -13.07 -14.84
CA TRP A 76 3.15 -13.83 -14.96
C TRP A 76 3.25 -14.94 -13.90
N LEU A 77 2.92 -14.64 -12.64
CA LEU A 77 2.93 -15.61 -11.54
C LEU A 77 1.90 -16.73 -11.74
N GLN A 78 0.73 -16.41 -12.30
CA GLN A 78 -0.28 -17.42 -12.67
C GLN A 78 0.19 -18.31 -13.83
N GLY A 79 0.92 -17.76 -14.80
CA GLY A 79 1.49 -18.53 -15.92
C GLY A 79 2.59 -19.50 -15.50
N ILE A 80 3.40 -19.14 -14.49
CA ILE A 80 4.49 -19.98 -13.98
C ILE A 80 4.00 -21.11 -13.07
N SER A 81 2.86 -20.92 -12.40
CA SER A 81 2.30 -21.91 -11.48
C SER A 81 1.21 -22.77 -12.14
N PRO A 82 1.54 -23.95 -12.70
CA PRO A 82 0.54 -24.85 -13.28
C PRO A 82 -0.47 -25.35 -12.23
N ARG A 83 -0.12 -25.33 -10.93
CA ARG A 83 -1.02 -25.67 -9.81
C ARG A 83 -2.12 -24.63 -9.55
N LEU A 84 -1.87 -23.35 -9.85
CA LEU A 84 -2.86 -22.29 -9.67
C LEU A 84 -3.77 -22.13 -10.90
N ASN A 85 -3.27 -22.52 -12.08
CA ASN A 85 -3.96 -22.44 -13.36
C ASN A 85 -5.21 -23.37 -13.44
N SER A 86 -5.19 -24.54 -12.79
CA SER A 86 -6.27 -25.52 -12.86
C SER A 86 -7.55 -25.17 -12.08
N ARG A 87 -7.54 -24.11 -11.24
CA ARG A 87 -8.67 -23.81 -10.34
C ARG A 87 -9.37 -22.46 -10.51
N ARG A 88 -8.86 -21.51 -11.30
CA ARG A 88 -9.50 -20.17 -11.39
C ARG A 88 -9.32 -19.50 -12.75
N LYS A 89 -10.40 -18.83 -13.19
CA LYS A 89 -10.40 -17.87 -14.30
C LYS A 89 -9.36 -16.77 -14.02
N PRO A 90 -8.67 -16.23 -15.04
CA PRO A 90 -7.74 -15.12 -14.83
C PRO A 90 -8.49 -14.02 -14.08
N ILE A 91 -7.98 -13.65 -12.91
CA ILE A 91 -8.58 -12.61 -12.09
C ILE A 91 -8.34 -11.30 -12.85
N CYS A 92 -9.25 -10.98 -13.78
CA CYS A 92 -9.37 -9.65 -14.32
C CYS A 92 -9.84 -8.77 -13.16
N LEU A 93 -8.88 -8.18 -12.44
CA LEU A 93 -9.08 -7.25 -11.32
C LEU A 93 -9.85 -5.97 -11.72
N GLY A 94 -10.48 -5.91 -12.90
CA GLY A 94 -11.18 -4.73 -13.43
C GLY A 94 -12.23 -4.16 -12.48
N ALA A 95 -12.83 -4.98 -11.61
CA ALA A 95 -13.79 -4.50 -10.61
C ALA A 95 -13.16 -3.95 -9.33
N ILE A 96 -11.93 -4.35 -8.99
CA ILE A 96 -11.22 -3.85 -7.80
C ILE A 96 -10.42 -2.59 -8.15
N GLN A 97 -9.92 -2.49 -9.40
CA GLN A 97 -9.08 -1.36 -9.82
C GLN A 97 -9.82 -0.02 -9.79
N HIS A 98 -11.13 0.05 -10.08
CA HIS A 98 -11.78 1.35 -10.22
C HIS A 98 -11.95 2.11 -8.88
N LYS A 99 -12.12 1.40 -7.75
CA LYS A 99 -12.10 2.02 -6.41
C LYS A 99 -10.68 2.15 -5.84
N PHE A 100 -9.76 1.29 -6.25
CA PHE A 100 -8.41 1.24 -5.70
C PHE A 100 -7.43 2.21 -6.38
N PHE A 101 -7.60 2.46 -7.68
CA PHE A 101 -6.78 3.38 -8.48
C PHE A 101 -7.06 4.85 -8.17
N LEU A 102 -8.31 5.21 -7.87
CA LEU A 102 -8.70 6.57 -7.49
C LEU A 102 -8.25 6.98 -6.07
N LEU A 103 -7.86 6.04 -5.21
CA LEU A 103 -7.45 6.33 -3.83
C LEU A 103 -5.94 6.35 -3.60
N PHE A 104 -5.12 6.00 -4.61
CA PHE A 104 -3.65 6.02 -4.51
C PHE A 104 -2.99 7.21 -5.24
N PHE A 105 -3.74 7.96 -6.05
CA PHE A 105 -3.30 9.17 -6.75
C PHE A 105 -3.89 10.48 -6.18
N TYR A 106 -4.56 10.44 -5.02
CA TYR A 106 -5.11 11.62 -4.31
C TYR A 106 -4.70 11.65 -2.83
#